data_AF-V4SQB9-F1
#
_entry.id   AF-V4SQB9-F1
#
_cell.length_a   1.000
_cell.length_b   1.000
_cell.length_c   1.000
_cell.angle_alpha   90.00
_cell.angle_beta   90.00
_cell.angle_gamma   90.00
#
_symmetry.space_group_name_H-M   'P 1'
#
loop_
_entity.id
_entity.type
_entity.pdbx_description
1 polymer ?
#
loop_
_entity_poly.entity_id
_entity_poly.type
_entity_poly.pdbx_seq_one_letter_code
_entity_poly.pdbx_strand_id
1 'polypeptide(L)'
;MSSIVKKRKSRGRTNLPQLVRNRNNGQKLIVEYNKRGQPHGKVATRLFSFLGVLARTMVRISYEDWSKVPSETKEKIWECIK
;
A
#
# COMPACT_ATOMS: atom_id res chain seq x y z
N MET A 1 16.42 25.26 -35.66
CA MET A 1 16.24 25.41 -34.19
C MET A 1 15.45 24.21 -33.69
N SER A 2 16.08 23.24 -33.03
CA SER A 2 15.37 22.10 -32.45
C SER A 2 15.24 22.31 -30.95
N SER A 3 14.03 22.61 -30.49
CA SER A 3 13.74 22.89 -29.09
C SER A 3 13.84 21.60 -28.27
N ILE A 4 14.81 21.53 -27.36
CA ILE A 4 14.94 20.41 -26.41
C ILE A 4 13.75 20.50 -25.43
N VAL A 5 12.75 19.64 -25.62
CA VAL A 5 11.63 19.51 -24.68
C VAL A 5 12.13 18.80 -23.41
N LYS A 6 12.28 19.56 -22.33
CA LYS A 6 12.72 19.04 -21.02
C LYS A 6 11.66 18.07 -20.46
N LYS A 7 11.98 16.77 -20.40
CA LYS A 7 11.09 15.73 -19.87
C LYS A 7 10.71 16.03 -18.40
N ARG A 8 9.41 16.17 -18.13
CA ARG A 8 8.90 16.44 -16.76
C ARG A 8 9.24 15.26 -15.84
N LYS A 9 9.80 15.54 -14.66
CA LYS A 9 9.99 14.53 -13.62
C LYS A 9 8.62 14.13 -13.08
N SER A 10 8.15 12.93 -13.44
CA SER A 10 6.99 12.30 -12.81
C SER A 10 7.42 11.52 -11.57
N ARG A 11 6.49 11.32 -10.63
CA ARG A 11 6.72 10.43 -9.50
C ARG A 11 6.61 8.98 -9.98
N GLY A 12 7.60 8.17 -9.63
CA GLY A 12 7.57 6.72 -9.86
C GLY A 12 6.65 5.99 -8.88
N ARG A 13 6.54 4.68 -9.05
CA ARG A 13 5.72 3.83 -8.18
C ARG A 13 6.25 3.83 -6.74
N THR A 14 5.39 4.13 -5.77
CA THR A 14 5.71 3.97 -4.35
C THR A 14 5.77 2.49 -3.99
N ASN A 15 6.94 1.99 -3.59
CA ASN A 15 7.19 0.58 -3.27
C ASN A 15 7.37 0.30 -1.75
N LEU A 16 7.44 1.34 -0.89
CA LEU A 16 7.60 1.21 0.58
C LEU A 16 8.60 0.11 1.05
N PRO A 17 9.82 0.03 0.49
CA PRO A 17 10.75 -1.07 0.77
C PRO A 17 11.17 -1.15 2.25
N GLN A 18 11.20 -0.01 2.96
CA GLN A 18 11.47 0.03 4.40
C GLN A 18 10.40 -0.73 5.19
N LEU A 19 9.13 -0.68 4.79
CA LEU A 19 8.06 -1.35 5.51
C LEU A 19 8.17 -2.88 5.36
N VAL A 20 8.55 -3.34 4.17
CA VAL A 20 8.85 -4.76 3.90
C VAL A 20 10.04 -5.22 4.75
N ARG A 21 11.12 -4.44 4.80
CA ARG A 21 12.28 -4.74 5.65
C ARG A 21 11.92 -4.77 7.14
N ASN A 22 11.18 -3.78 7.62
CA ASN A 22 10.74 -3.71 9.00
C ASN A 22 9.90 -4.93 9.38
N ARG A 23 8.98 -5.36 8.52
CA ARG A 23 8.20 -6.60 8.72
C ARG A 23 9.10 -7.82 8.82
N ASN A 24 10.05 -8.00 7.90
CA ASN A 24 10.98 -9.14 7.93
C ASN A 24 11.85 -9.16 9.18
N ASN A 25 12.12 -7.98 9.76
CA ASN A 25 12.87 -7.81 11.00
C ASN A 25 11.97 -7.85 12.26
N GLY A 26 10.69 -8.20 12.13
CA GLY A 26 9.74 -8.26 13.25
C GLY A 26 9.31 -6.91 13.81
N GLN A 27 9.68 -5.79 13.18
CA GLN A 27 9.30 -4.45 13.62
C GLN A 27 7.87 -4.12 13.16
N LYS A 28 6.96 -4.02 14.13
CA LYS A 28 5.58 -3.58 13.92
C LYS A 28 5.44 -2.09 14.23
N LEU A 29 4.72 -1.36 13.37
CA LEU A 29 4.35 0.02 13.63
C LEU A 29 2.98 0.04 14.31
N ILE A 30 2.86 0.72 15.44
CA ILE A 30 1.59 0.88 16.15
C ILE A 30 0.77 1.96 15.46
N VAL A 31 -0.46 1.62 15.09
CA VAL A 31 -1.42 2.54 14.48
C VAL A 31 -2.35 3.05 15.58
N GLU A 32 -2.43 4.38 15.73
CA GLU A 32 -3.38 5.02 16.63
C GLU A 32 -4.76 5.12 15.96
N TYR A 33 -5.80 4.86 16.74
CA TYR A 33 -7.19 4.91 16.29
C TYR A 33 -7.96 5.98 17.08
N ASN A 34 -8.76 6.78 16.38
CA ASN A 34 -9.61 7.76 17.03
C ASN A 34 -10.84 7.10 17.69
N LYS A 35 -11.67 7.89 18.39
CA LYS A 35 -12.89 7.41 19.06
C LYS A 35 -13.90 6.72 18.12
N ARG A 36 -13.77 6.91 16.80
CA ARG A 36 -14.60 6.29 15.76
C ARG A 36 -13.96 5.02 15.17
N GLY A 37 -12.83 4.57 15.72
CA GLY A 37 -12.10 3.41 15.22
C GLY A 37 -11.37 3.65 13.90
N GLN A 38 -11.08 4.91 13.54
CA GLN A 38 -10.34 5.23 12.31
C GLN A 38 -8.86 5.47 12.61
N PRO A 39 -7.94 4.89 11.81
CA PRO A 39 -6.51 5.20 11.89
C PRO A 39 -6.25 6.70 11.75
N HIS A 40 -5.42 7.30 12.61
CA HIS A 40 -4.97 8.68 12.44
C HIS A 40 -3.46 8.86 12.63
N GLY A 41 -2.95 10.04 12.28
CA GLY A 41 -1.55 10.41 12.44
C GLY A 41 -0.62 9.87 11.33
N LYS A 42 0.70 10.04 11.54
CA LYS A 42 1.73 9.74 10.53
C LYS A 42 1.81 8.25 10.17
N VAL A 43 1.52 7.36 11.14
CA VAL A 43 1.54 5.91 10.90
C VAL A 43 0.32 5.47 10.08
N ALA A 44 -0.85 6.07 10.29
CA ALA A 44 -2.03 5.79 9.48
C ALA A 44 -1.81 6.06 7.99
N THR A 45 -1.15 7.17 7.63
CA THR A 45 -0.80 7.44 6.22
C THR A 45 0.10 6.36 5.63
N ARG A 46 1.04 5.81 6.43
CA ARG A 46 1.90 4.70 6.00
C ARG A 46 1.11 3.40 5.84
N LEU A 47 0.16 3.12 6.75
CA LEU A 47 -0.77 1.99 6.64
C LEU A 47 -1.57 2.06 5.33
N PHE A 48 -2.22 3.18 5.02
CA PHE A 48 -2.99 3.34 3.78
C PHE A 48 -2.12 3.17 2.53
N SER A 49 -0.91 3.73 2.55
CA SER A 49 0.04 3.57 1.45
C SER A 49 0.47 2.11 1.27
N PHE A 50 0.66 1.38 2.37
CA PHE A 50 1.01 -0.04 2.37
C PHE A 50 -0.14 -0.91 1.87
N LEU A 51 -1.37 -0.66 2.32
CA LEU A 51 -2.58 -1.29 1.80
C LEU A 51 -2.68 -1.15 0.28
N GLY A 52 -2.43 0.06 -0.24
CA GLY A 52 -2.42 0.30 -1.68
C GLY A 52 -1.30 -0.43 -2.43
N VAL A 53 -0.16 -0.72 -1.78
CA VAL A 53 0.88 -1.59 -2.36
C VAL A 53 0.38 -3.04 -2.38
N LEU A 54 -0.09 -3.56 -1.25
CA LEU A 54 -0.59 -4.94 -1.13
C LEU A 54 -1.69 -5.23 -2.16
N ALA A 55 -2.69 -4.36 -2.25
CA ALA A 55 -3.78 -4.49 -3.21
C ALA A 55 -3.26 -4.62 -4.64
N ARG A 56 -2.35 -3.72 -5.07
CA ARG A 56 -1.80 -3.76 -6.44
C ARG A 56 -0.86 -4.94 -6.70
N THR A 57 -0.20 -5.46 -5.68
CA THR A 57 0.75 -6.58 -5.85
C THR A 57 0.08 -7.94 -5.76
N MET A 58 -0.98 -8.07 -4.96
CA MET A 58 -1.63 -9.35 -4.66
C MET A 58 -2.91 -9.57 -5.47
N VAL A 59 -3.59 -8.49 -5.87
CA VAL A 59 -4.82 -8.57 -6.67
C VAL A 59 -4.45 -8.55 -8.15
N ARG A 60 -4.94 -9.54 -8.89
CA ARG A 60 -4.77 -9.58 -10.36
C ARG A 60 -5.59 -8.47 -10.99
N ILE A 61 -4.99 -7.77 -11.96
CA ILE A 61 -5.66 -6.68 -12.70
C ILE A 61 -6.86 -7.16 -13.55
N SER A 62 -6.97 -8.46 -13.78
CA SER A 62 -8.10 -9.07 -14.50
C SER A 62 -9.41 -9.04 -13.72
N TYR A 63 -9.38 -8.79 -12.41
CA TYR A 63 -10.60 -8.60 -11.63
C TYR A 63 -11.10 -7.17 -11.79
N GLU A 64 -12.27 -7.03 -12.41
CA GLU A 64 -12.92 -5.73 -12.63
C GLU A 64 -13.41 -5.09 -11.33
N ASP A 65 -13.85 -5.91 -10.37
CA ASP A 65 -14.45 -5.48 -9.11
C ASP A 65 -13.85 -6.20 -7.90
N TRP A 66 -13.81 -5.51 -6.77
CA TRP A 66 -13.36 -6.08 -5.49
C TRP A 66 -14.21 -7.27 -5.03
N SER A 67 -15.51 -7.28 -5.37
CA SER A 67 -16.41 -8.41 -5.08
C SER A 67 -15.96 -9.70 -5.77
N LYS A 68 -15.38 -9.61 -6.97
CA LYS A 68 -14.89 -10.75 -7.78
C LYS A 68 -13.54 -11.30 -7.30
N VAL A 69 -12.83 -10.57 -6.43
CA VAL A 69 -11.56 -11.04 -5.86
C VAL A 69 -11.82 -12.18 -4.87
N PRO A 70 -11.16 -13.36 -5.01
CA PRO A 70 -11.34 -14.49 -4.12
C PRO A 70 -11.06 -14.15 -2.65
N SER A 71 -11.84 -14.72 -1.73
CA SER A 71 -11.70 -14.50 -0.28
C SER A 71 -10.29 -14.83 0.21
N GLU A 72 -9.67 -15.89 -0.31
CA GLU A 72 -8.29 -16.26 0.02
C GLU A 72 -7.29 -15.12 -0.26
N THR A 73 -7.48 -14.36 -1.34
CA THR A 73 -6.61 -13.21 -1.66
C THR A 73 -6.84 -12.07 -0.68
N LYS A 74 -8.10 -11.84 -0.28
CA LYS A 74 -8.49 -10.81 0.71
C LYS A 74 -7.91 -11.14 2.09
N GLU A 75 -7.99 -12.40 2.49
CA GLU A 75 -7.42 -12.92 3.74
C GLU A 75 -5.90 -12.81 3.75
N LYS A 76 -5.22 -13.16 2.65
CA LYS A 76 -3.77 -12.97 2.53
C LYS A 76 -3.35 -11.50 2.71
N ILE A 77 -4.13 -10.55 2.17
CA ILE A 77 -3.89 -9.12 2.38
C ILE A 77 -4.11 -8.75 3.86
N TRP A 78 -5.16 -9.29 4.50
CA TRP A 78 -5.46 -9.04 5.91
C TRP A 78 -4.35 -9.54 6.85
N GLU A 79 -3.88 -10.78 6.66
CA GLU A 79 -2.79 -11.37 7.44
C GLU A 79 -1.45 -10.64 7.25
N CYS A 80 -1.29 -9.84 6.19
CA CYS A 80 -0.10 -8.99 6.03
C CYS A 80 -0.12 -7.72 6.91
N ILE A 81 -1.27 -7.35 7.46
CA ILE A 81 -1.46 -6.14 8.28
C ILE A 81 -1.49 -6.50 9.78
N LYS A 82 -1.84 -7.75 10.10
CA LYS A 82 -1.90 -8.33 11.44
C LYS A 82 -0.51 -8.45 12.09
#